data_AF-A0A955UAY3-F1
#
_entry.id   AF-A0A955UAY3-F1
#
_cell.length_a   1.000
_cell.length_b   1.000
_cell.length_c   1.000
_cell.angle_alpha   90.00
_cell.angle_beta   90.00
_cell.angle_gamma   90.00
#
_symmetry.space_group_name_H-M   'P 1'
#
loop_
_entity.id
_entity.type
_entity.pdbx_description
1 polymer ?
#
loop_
_entity_poly.entity_id
_entity_poly.type
_entity_poly.pdbx_seq_one_letter_code
_entity_poly.pdbx_strand_id
1 'polypeptide(L)'
;MSLLKRIESPSDLKKLSRDQFPELCQEIRELIIEVISHVGGHLASNLGVVELTVALQYLLNTPDDKIVWDTSNQAYTHKLLTGRREQFHTVRQFGGISGFCKREESIYDTFNAG
;
A
#
# COMPACT_ATOMS: atom_id res chain seq x y z
N MET A 1 5.03 -14.91 0.68
CA MET A 1 5.30 -13.69 1.47
C MET A 1 6.73 -13.65 2.01
N SER A 2 7.73 -13.69 1.14
CA SER A 2 9.15 -13.59 1.47
C SER A 2 9.67 -12.17 1.24
N LEU A 3 9.16 -11.46 0.22
CA LEU A 3 9.62 -10.14 -0.20
C LEU A 3 8.87 -9.03 0.52
N LEU A 4 7.54 -9.05 0.51
CA LEU A 4 6.73 -7.98 1.11
C LEU A 4 7.01 -7.82 2.62
N LYS A 5 7.32 -8.93 3.32
CA LYS A 5 7.69 -8.91 4.75
C LYS A 5 8.98 -8.16 5.06
N ARG A 6 9.82 -7.88 4.05
CA ARG A 6 11.09 -7.15 4.21
C ARG A 6 10.95 -5.67 3.86
N ILE A 7 9.77 -5.23 3.43
CA ILE A 7 9.52 -3.85 3.02
C ILE A 7 8.74 -3.16 4.13
N GLU A 8 9.44 -2.32 4.89
CA GLU A 8 8.84 -1.47 5.91
C GLU A 8 8.78 0.00 5.45
N SER A 9 9.46 0.32 4.34
CA SER A 9 9.48 1.65 3.74
C SER A 9 9.74 1.62 2.23
N PRO A 10 9.47 2.72 1.49
CA PRO A 10 9.86 2.84 0.10
C PRO A 10 11.37 2.66 -0.12
N SER A 11 12.20 2.96 0.88
CA SER A 11 13.65 2.75 0.80
C SER A 11 14.04 1.26 0.70
N ASP A 12 13.26 0.36 1.29
CA ASP A 12 13.48 -1.08 1.21
C ASP A 12 13.06 -1.63 -0.15
N LEU A 13 11.96 -1.10 -0.70
CA LEU A 13 11.52 -1.42 -2.06
C LEU A 13 12.61 -1.09 -3.10
N LYS A 14 13.33 0.03 -2.94
CA LYS A 14 14.42 0.43 -3.83
C LYS A 14 15.63 -0.51 -3.81
N LYS A 15 15.76 -1.39 -2.81
CA LYS A 15 16.84 -2.38 -2.71
C LYS A 15 16.54 -3.66 -3.51
N LEU A 16 15.30 -3.86 -3.96
CA LEU A 16 14.92 -5.00 -4.76
C LEU A 16 15.40 -4.84 -6.21
N SER A 17 15.72 -5.97 -6.84
CA SER A 17 15.96 -6.02 -8.28
C SER A 17 14.63 -6.09 -9.04
N ARG A 18 14.60 -5.58 -10.27
CA ARG A 18 13.35 -5.41 -11.05
C ARG A 18 12.67 -6.74 -11.38
N ASP A 19 13.44 -7.81 -11.49
CA ASP A 19 12.97 -9.19 -11.67
C ASP A 19 12.18 -9.73 -10.46
N GLN A 20 12.33 -9.10 -9.28
CA GLN A 20 11.57 -9.46 -8.08
C GLN A 20 10.19 -8.77 -8.02
N PHE A 21 9.93 -7.76 -8.86
CA PHE A 21 8.65 -7.03 -8.82
C PHE A 21 7.41 -7.87 -9.14
N PRO A 22 7.42 -8.79 -10.11
CA PRO A 22 6.27 -9.66 -10.34
C PRO A 22 5.89 -10.48 -9.10
N GLU A 23 6.88 -11.06 -8.40
CA GLU A 23 6.67 -11.79 -7.15
C GLU A 23 6.12 -10.86 -6.06
N LEU A 24 6.72 -9.69 -5.87
CA LEU A 24 6.24 -8.70 -4.90
C LEU A 24 4.77 -8.31 -5.16
N CYS A 25 4.42 -8.00 -6.41
CA CYS A 25 3.05 -7.64 -6.78
C CYS A 25 2.08 -8.79 -6.50
N GLN A 26 2.47 -10.04 -6.73
CA GLN A 26 1.67 -11.21 -6.40
C GLN A 26 1.44 -11.34 -4.89
N GLU A 27 2.49 -11.18 -4.08
CA GLU A 27 2.37 -11.21 -2.61
C GLU A 27 1.44 -10.10 -2.08
N ILE A 28 1.51 -8.90 -2.65
CA ILE A 28 0.61 -7.79 -2.27
C ILE A 28 -0.84 -8.15 -2.59
N ARG A 29 -1.12 -8.71 -3.77
CA ARG A 29 -2.48 -9.15 -4.13
C ARG A 29 -3.02 -10.18 -3.16
N GLU A 30 -2.22 -11.19 -2.84
CA GLU A 30 -2.59 -12.26 -1.92
C GLU A 30 -2.99 -11.70 -0.56
N LEU A 31 -2.17 -10.80 0.01
CA LEU A 31 -2.49 -10.17 1.29
C LEU A 31 -3.74 -9.30 1.24
N ILE A 32 -3.92 -8.52 0.17
CA ILE A 32 -5.14 -7.72 0.00
C ILE A 32 -6.37 -8.62 -0.05
N ILE A 33 -6.34 -9.70 -0.83
CA ILE A 33 -7.46 -10.64 -0.95
C ILE A 33 -7.74 -11.29 0.41
N GLU A 34 -6.69 -11.78 1.09
CA GLU A 34 -6.79 -12.42 2.40
C GLU A 34 -7.46 -11.50 3.41
N VAL A 35 -6.90 -10.31 3.65
CA VAL A 35 -7.43 -9.37 4.65
C VAL A 35 -8.85 -8.92 4.31
N ILE A 36 -9.10 -8.52 3.06
CA ILE A 36 -10.40 -7.99 2.66
C ILE A 36 -11.49 -9.07 2.68
N SER A 37 -11.14 -10.35 2.53
CA SER A 37 -12.09 -11.45 2.71
C SER A 37 -12.62 -11.55 4.16
N HIS A 38 -11.86 -11.06 5.14
CA HIS A 38 -12.24 -11.08 6.55
C HIS A 38 -12.90 -9.77 7.01
N VAL A 39 -12.35 -8.62 6.61
CA VAL A 39 -12.76 -7.32 7.17
C VAL A 39 -13.56 -6.44 6.21
N GLY A 40 -13.73 -6.88 4.96
CA GLY A 40 -14.37 -6.11 3.89
C GLY A 40 -13.55 -4.90 3.43
N GLY A 41 -14.07 -4.15 2.45
CA GLY A 41 -13.43 -2.95 1.91
C GLY A 41 -13.30 -2.95 0.39
N HIS A 42 -12.43 -2.08 -0.12
CA HIS A 42 -12.26 -1.88 -1.57
C HIS A 42 -11.32 -2.92 -2.16
N LEU A 43 -11.83 -3.86 -2.94
CA LEU A 43 -11.01 -4.93 -3.53
C LEU A 43 -10.56 -4.60 -4.96
N ALA A 44 -11.50 -4.49 -5.89
CA ALA A 44 -11.22 -4.38 -7.32
C ALA A 44 -10.33 -3.16 -7.67
N SER A 45 -10.60 -2.02 -7.05
CA SER A 45 -9.82 -0.79 -7.22
C SER A 45 -8.36 -0.97 -6.81
N ASN A 46 -8.09 -1.69 -5.72
CA ASN A 46 -6.74 -1.94 -5.23
C ASN A 46 -5.99 -2.96 -6.09
N LEU A 47 -6.65 -4.04 -6.51
CA LEU A 47 -6.04 -5.05 -7.38
C LEU A 47 -5.63 -4.47 -8.75
N GLY A 48 -6.35 -3.46 -9.24
CA GLY A 48 -6.08 -2.80 -10.52
C GLY A 48 -4.87 -1.85 -10.53
N VAL A 49 -4.31 -1.48 -9.38
CA VAL A 49 -3.22 -0.48 -9.28
C VAL A 49 -1.97 -0.99 -8.55
N VAL A 50 -1.84 -2.31 -8.33
CA VAL A 50 -0.70 -2.89 -7.60
C VAL A 50 0.62 -2.51 -8.29
N GLU A 51 0.78 -2.82 -9.57
CA GLU A 51 2.01 -2.55 -10.34
C GLU A 51 2.29 -1.06 -10.42
N LEU A 52 1.26 -0.24 -10.68
CA LEU A 52 1.38 1.20 -10.73
C LEU A 52 1.94 1.75 -9.40
N THR A 53 1.40 1.29 -8.29
CA THR A 53 1.82 1.74 -6.96
C THR A 53 3.25 1.33 -6.65
N VAL A 54 3.63 0.08 -6.98
CA VAL A 54 5.01 -0.40 -6.83
C VAL A 54 5.96 0.45 -7.68
N ALA A 55 5.62 0.72 -8.94
CA ALA A 55 6.45 1.53 -9.84
C ALA A 55 6.61 2.98 -9.32
N LEU A 56 5.52 3.61 -8.87
CA LEU A 56 5.57 4.97 -8.32
C LEU A 56 6.43 5.04 -7.07
N GLN A 57 6.26 4.11 -6.12
CA GLN A 57 7.06 4.10 -4.88
C GLN A 57 8.53 3.75 -5.12
N TYR A 58 8.82 2.97 -6.16
CA TYR A 58 10.21 2.66 -6.55
C TYR A 58 10.89 3.86 -7.21
N LEU A 59 10.19 4.56 -8.12
CA LEU A 59 10.77 5.65 -8.92
C LEU A 59 10.83 6.98 -8.16
N LEU A 60 9.82 7.29 -7.34
CA LEU A 60 9.73 8.55 -6.61
C LEU A 60 10.46 8.48 -5.27
N ASN A 61 10.87 9.64 -4.76
CA ASN A 61 11.47 9.80 -3.44
C ASN A 61 10.42 10.27 -2.43
N THR A 62 9.43 9.43 -2.13
CA THR A 62 8.45 9.73 -1.09
C THR A 62 9.11 9.68 0.30
N PRO A 63 8.75 10.58 1.24
CA PRO A 63 7.66 11.55 1.17
C PRO A 63 8.02 12.90 0.55
N ASP A 64 9.24 13.15 0.06
CA ASP A 64 9.60 14.45 -0.55
C ASP A 64 8.79 14.68 -1.82
N ASP A 65 8.80 13.68 -2.71
CA ASP A 65 7.88 13.60 -3.83
C ASP A 65 6.48 13.26 -3.32
N LYS A 66 5.49 13.96 -3.86
CA LYS A 66 4.10 13.84 -3.43
C LYS A 66 3.30 12.96 -4.38
N ILE A 67 2.71 11.89 -3.84
CA ILE A 67 1.72 11.07 -4.54
C ILE A 67 0.34 11.43 -3.99
N VAL A 68 -0.59 11.77 -4.88
CA VAL A 68 -1.99 12.04 -4.54
C VAL A 68 -2.86 10.95 -5.16
N TRP A 69 -3.62 10.26 -4.32
CA TRP A 69 -4.61 9.26 -4.74
C TRP A 69 -6.00 9.90 -4.69
N ASP A 70 -6.60 10.17 -5.85
CA ASP A 70 -7.97 10.68 -5.93
C ASP A 70 -8.97 9.65 -5.38
N THR A 71 -9.91 10.08 -4.53
CA THR A 71 -10.80 9.26 -3.69
C THR A 71 -10.06 8.34 -2.71
N SER A 72 -8.89 7.80 -3.08
CA SER A 72 -7.97 6.95 -2.31
C SER A 72 -8.48 5.57 -1.91
N ASN A 73 -9.61 5.13 -2.48
CA ASN A 73 -10.12 3.77 -2.32
C ASN A 73 -9.24 2.69 -2.98
N GLN A 74 -8.18 3.09 -3.70
CA GLN A 74 -7.19 2.30 -4.41
C GLN A 74 -5.78 2.36 -3.78
N ALA A 75 -5.67 2.87 -2.55
CA ALA A 75 -4.39 3.16 -1.90
C ALA A 75 -3.88 2.07 -0.92
N TYR A 76 -4.44 0.85 -0.91
CA TYR A 76 -4.00 -0.20 0.02
C TYR A 76 -2.56 -0.64 -0.25
N THR A 77 -2.18 -0.86 -1.51
CA THR A 77 -0.78 -1.13 -1.88
C THR A 77 0.15 0.00 -1.41
N HIS A 78 -0.32 1.26 -1.49
CA HIS A 78 0.44 2.40 -1.01
C HIS A 78 0.65 2.31 0.50
N LYS A 79 -0.38 1.98 1.28
CA LYS A 79 -0.29 1.75 2.74
C LYS A 79 0.68 0.61 3.07
N LEU A 80 0.57 -0.52 2.37
CA LEU A 80 1.45 -1.68 2.57
C LEU A 80 2.93 -1.35 2.39
N LEU A 81 3.28 -0.58 1.35
CA LEU A 81 4.67 -0.23 1.02
C LEU A 81 5.23 0.96 1.83
N THR A 82 4.43 1.56 2.71
CA THR A 82 4.77 2.75 3.49
C THR A 82 4.63 2.52 5.01
N GLY A 83 5.01 1.32 5.45
CA GLY A 83 5.17 0.98 6.87
C GLY A 83 3.89 0.58 7.60
N ARG A 84 2.78 0.35 6.88
CA ARG A 84 1.49 -0.01 7.50
C ARG A 84 1.08 -1.46 7.24
N ARG A 85 2.00 -2.31 6.78
CA ARG A 85 1.74 -3.72 6.50
C ARG A 85 1.24 -4.49 7.73
N GLU A 86 1.91 -4.35 8.87
CA GLU A 86 1.54 -5.05 10.11
C GLU A 86 0.17 -4.61 10.64
N GLN A 87 -0.23 -3.36 10.42
CA GLN A 87 -1.53 -2.83 10.84
C GLN A 87 -2.65 -3.10 9.82
N PHE A 88 -2.32 -3.62 8.63
CA PHE A 88 -3.25 -3.69 7.51
C PHE A 88 -4.47 -4.56 7.78
N HIS A 89 -4.34 -5.58 8.63
CA HIS A 89 -5.45 -6.41 9.08
C HIS A 89 -6.56 -5.63 9.83
N THR A 90 -6.29 -4.40 10.26
CA THR A 90 -7.24 -3.52 10.95
C THR A 90 -7.95 -2.53 10.02
N VAL A 91 -7.72 -2.61 8.70
CA VAL A 91 -8.25 -1.62 7.75
C VAL A 91 -9.78 -1.52 7.83
N ARG A 92 -10.28 -0.28 7.88
CA ARG A 92 -11.71 0.07 8.06
C ARG A 92 -12.35 -0.42 9.36
N GLN A 93 -11.57 -0.94 10.30
CA GLN A 93 -12.07 -1.35 11.61
C GLN A 93 -12.00 -0.19 12.60
N PHE A 94 -12.85 -0.23 13.62
CA PHE A 94 -12.82 0.76 14.69
C PHE A 94 -11.45 0.77 15.39
N GLY A 95 -10.82 1.94 15.50
CA GLY A 95 -9.47 2.09 16.06
C GLY A 95 -8.33 1.58 15.16
N GLY A 96 -8.65 1.06 13.97
CA GLY A 96 -7.69 0.62 12.97
C GLY A 96 -7.32 1.69 11.95
N ILE A 97 -6.58 1.28 10.91
CA ILE A 97 -6.19 2.19 9.82
C ILE A 97 -7.38 2.51 8.89
N SER A 98 -7.37 3.72 8.34
CA SER A 98 -8.37 4.21 7.41
C SER A 98 -8.39 3.37 6.12
N GLY A 99 -9.57 3.22 5.51
CA GLY A 99 -9.72 2.70 4.16
C GLY A 99 -9.27 3.67 3.05
N PHE A 100 -8.90 4.89 3.43
CA PHE A 100 -8.55 6.01 2.56
C PHE A 100 -7.22 6.63 3.02
N CYS A 101 -6.60 7.44 2.17
CA CYS A 101 -5.43 8.24 2.56
C CYS A 101 -5.82 9.26 3.65
N LYS A 102 -5.01 9.33 4.71
CA LYS A 102 -5.21 10.18 5.87
C LYS A 102 -3.86 10.71 6.37
N ARG A 103 -3.64 12.02 6.28
CA ARG A 103 -2.39 12.71 6.68
C ARG A 103 -2.02 12.46 8.13
N GLU A 104 -3.01 12.34 9.00
CA GLU A 104 -2.76 12.07 10.42
C GLU A 104 -2.33 10.61 10.68
N GLU A 105 -2.50 9.71 9.70
CA GLU A 105 -2.09 8.30 9.78
C GLU A 105 -0.67 8.09 9.27
N SER A 106 -0.22 8.87 8.27
CA SER A 106 1.09 8.65 7.66
C SER A 106 1.62 9.89 6.94
N ILE A 107 2.94 10.10 7.04
CA ILE A 107 3.67 11.12 6.27
C ILE A 107 3.62 10.90 4.75
N TYR A 108 3.27 9.69 4.31
CA TYR A 108 3.17 9.31 2.90
C TYR A 108 1.79 9.61 2.30
N ASP A 109 0.78 9.84 3.15
CA ASP A 109 -0.57 10.20 2.72
C ASP A 109 -0.62 11.72 2.52
N THR A 110 -0.39 12.20 1.29
CA THR A 110 -0.27 13.65 1.00
C THR A 110 -1.55 14.45 1.29
N PHE A 111 -2.72 13.83 1.14
CA PHE A 111 -4.03 14.49 1.20
C PHE A 111 -5.08 13.57 1.82
N ASN A 112 -6.01 14.12 2.62
CA ASN A 112 -7.15 13.38 3.16
C ASN A 112 -8.22 13.25 2.08
N ALA A 113 -8.56 12.02 1.68
CA ALA A 113 -9.57 11.75 0.67
C ALA A 113 -10.64 10.80 1.20
N GLY A 114 -11.76 10.67 0.48
CA GLY A 114 -12.89 9.80 0.82
C GLY A 114 -14.14 10.14 0.04
#